data_AF-A0A2V7V1M1-F1
#
_entry.id   AF-A0A2V7V1M1-F1
#
_cell.length_a   1.000
_cell.length_b   1.000
_cell.length_c   1.000
_cell.angle_alpha   90.00
_cell.angle_beta   90.00
_cell.angle_gamma   90.00
#
_symmetry.space_group_name_H-M   'P 1'
#
loop_
_entity.id
_entity.type
_entity.pdbx_description
1 polymer ?
#
loop_
_entity_poly.entity_id
_entity_poly.type
_entity_poly.pdbx_seq_one_letter_code
_entity_poly.pdbx_strand_id
1 'polypeptide(L)'
;MSRHPAVKRRSPMPAPSFVQRLARLGLRAAAALAFLAPLLTRITLGHAFFLTGRGKLANFETFVSFLGEQGVPWPEMNAHVVARLEYYGGMLLVIGLLTRLVALGLAGTMLVALVTERKQFLESWRFSGEVGPTDIASFVFLILLAWLVLYGPGVVSLDALLARGLGLGGKTDDAASPRPAA
;
A
#
# COMPACT_ATOMS: atom_id res chain seq x y z
N MET A 1 -7.83 10.01 58.68
CA MET A 1 -7.81 10.34 57.23
C MET A 1 -6.37 10.63 56.81
N SER A 2 -5.67 9.61 56.29
CA SER A 2 -4.26 9.69 55.90
C SER A 2 -4.13 10.33 54.51
N ARG A 3 -3.46 11.49 54.42
CA ARG A 3 -3.21 12.19 53.15
C ARG A 3 -2.05 11.49 52.43
N HIS A 4 -2.34 10.79 51.35
CA HIS A 4 -1.32 10.29 50.43
C HIS A 4 -0.54 11.48 49.83
N PRO A 5 0.81 11.49 49.87
CA PRO A 5 1.60 12.52 49.21
C PRO A 5 1.51 12.37 47.68
N ALA A 6 1.19 13.47 47.00
CA ALA A 6 1.09 13.51 45.54
C ALA A 6 2.44 13.20 44.89
N VAL A 7 2.49 12.12 44.10
CA VAL A 7 3.65 11.76 43.29
C VAL A 7 3.84 12.83 42.20
N LYS A 8 4.85 13.69 42.37
CA LYS A 8 5.21 14.74 41.41
C LYS A 8 5.72 14.09 40.12
N ARG A 9 4.85 13.97 39.09
CA ARG A 9 5.23 13.51 37.75
C ARG A 9 6.40 14.35 37.25
N ARG A 10 7.59 13.74 37.13
CA ARG A 10 8.75 14.39 36.50
C ARG A 10 8.44 14.55 35.01
N SER A 11 8.39 15.78 34.53
CA SER A 11 8.37 16.08 33.11
C SER A 11 9.68 15.58 32.47
N PRO A 12 9.62 14.84 31.35
CA PRO A 12 10.82 14.29 30.71
C PRO A 12 11.76 15.43 30.32
N MET A 13 13.05 15.27 30.64
CA MET A 13 14.07 16.27 30.29
C MET A 13 14.20 16.36 28.76
N PRO A 14 14.18 17.56 28.16
CA PRO A 14 14.32 17.72 26.72
C PRO A 14 15.70 17.21 26.26
N ALA A 15 15.74 16.52 25.13
CA ALA A 15 16.97 16.00 24.55
C ALA A 15 17.99 17.14 24.26
N PRO A 16 19.30 16.87 24.25
CA PRO A 16 20.33 17.86 23.93
C PRO A 16 20.07 18.57 22.58
N SER A 17 20.41 19.86 22.49
CA SER A 17 20.10 20.71 21.32
C SER A 17 20.65 20.17 19.98
N PHE A 18 21.80 19.48 20.02
CA PHE A 18 22.38 18.79 18.87
C PHE A 18 21.51 17.63 18.37
N VAL A 19 21.03 16.77 19.27
CA VAL A 19 20.12 15.64 18.95
C VAL A 19 18.83 16.17 18.32
N GLN A 20 18.28 17.26 18.86
CA GLN A 20 17.08 17.88 18.30
C GLN A 20 17.30 18.46 16.89
N ARG A 21 18.49 18.98 16.60
CA ARG A 21 18.82 19.52 15.25
C ARG A 21 18.95 18.38 14.24
N LEU A 22 19.68 17.32 14.59
CA LEU A 22 19.81 16.14 13.74
C LEU A 22 18.46 15.46 13.49
N ALA A 23 17.66 15.26 14.54
CA ALA A 23 16.31 14.69 14.40
C ALA A 23 15.41 15.54 13.50
N ARG A 24 15.44 16.88 13.66
CA ARG A 24 14.69 17.80 12.80
C ARG A 24 15.15 17.75 11.34
N LEU A 25 16.46 17.64 11.10
CA LEU A 25 17.01 17.52 9.75
C LEU A 25 16.55 16.19 9.10
N GLY A 26 16.65 15.08 9.83
CA GLY A 26 16.21 13.77 9.37
C GLY A 26 14.72 13.73 9.04
N LEU A 27 13.87 14.28 9.91
CA LEU A 27 12.43 14.38 9.67
C LEU A 27 12.09 15.22 8.43
N ARG A 28 12.80 16.34 8.21
CA ARG A 28 12.63 17.17 7.01
C ARG A 28 13.03 16.44 5.74
N ALA A 29 14.16 15.73 5.77
CA ALA A 29 14.61 14.93 4.63
C ALA A 29 13.61 13.80 4.32
N ALA A 30 13.12 13.08 5.34
CA ALA A 30 12.11 12.05 5.19
C ALA A 30 10.81 12.61 4.60
N ALA A 31 10.36 13.78 5.07
CA ALA A 31 9.17 14.44 4.52
C ALA A 31 9.37 14.86 3.05
N ALA A 32 10.56 15.37 2.68
CA ALA A 32 10.89 15.74 1.31
C ALA A 32 10.91 14.53 0.36
N LEU A 33 11.28 13.35 0.86
CA LEU A 33 11.35 12.11 0.07
C LEU A 33 10.10 11.22 0.19
N ALA A 34 9.12 11.61 1.00
CA ALA A 34 7.93 10.79 1.28
C ALA A 34 7.13 10.42 0.01
N PHE A 35 7.23 11.21 -1.06
CA PHE A 35 6.59 10.93 -2.34
C PHE A 35 7.19 9.74 -3.09
N LEU A 36 8.46 9.36 -2.79
CA LEU A 36 9.13 8.25 -3.47
C LEU A 36 8.49 6.91 -3.12
N ALA A 37 8.10 6.70 -1.86
CA ALA A 37 7.50 5.45 -1.43
C ALA A 37 6.25 5.06 -2.27
N PRO A 38 5.19 5.90 -2.39
CA PRO A 38 4.02 5.54 -3.19
C PRO A 38 4.30 5.52 -4.70
N LEU A 39 5.29 6.27 -5.18
CA LEU A 39 5.69 6.25 -6.59
C LEU A 39 6.38 4.94 -6.95
N LEU A 40 7.40 4.54 -6.20
CA LEU A 40 8.17 3.32 -6.43
C LEU A 40 7.29 2.07 -6.24
N THR A 41 6.43 2.05 -5.21
CA THR A 41 5.46 0.97 -5.02
C THR A 41 4.56 0.82 -6.23
N ARG A 42 3.99 1.91 -6.76
CA ARG A 42 3.13 1.87 -7.95
C ARG A 42 3.84 1.37 -9.20
N ILE A 43 5.03 1.89 -9.46
CA ILE A 43 5.82 1.48 -10.64
C ILE A 43 6.17 0.00 -10.54
N THR A 44 6.66 -0.44 -9.38
CA THR A 44 7.13 -1.81 -9.19
C THR A 44 5.98 -2.81 -9.25
N LEU A 45 4.92 -2.60 -8.46
CA LEU A 45 3.77 -3.50 -8.44
C LEU A 45 2.99 -3.43 -9.76
N GLY A 46 2.76 -2.23 -10.28
CA GLY A 46 2.03 -2.04 -11.53
C GLY A 46 2.73 -2.71 -12.70
N HIS A 47 4.06 -2.60 -12.78
CA HIS A 47 4.85 -3.31 -13.79
C HIS A 47 4.81 -4.82 -13.61
N ALA A 48 4.95 -5.32 -12.36
CA ALA A 48 4.85 -6.74 -12.08
C ALA A 48 3.49 -7.32 -12.51
N PHE A 49 2.38 -6.68 -12.13
CA PHE A 49 1.03 -7.08 -12.52
C PHE A 49 0.78 -6.99 -14.03
N PHE A 50 1.31 -5.95 -14.68
CA PHE A 50 1.21 -5.84 -16.13
C PHE A 50 1.88 -7.04 -16.83
N LEU A 51 3.09 -7.41 -16.38
CA LEU A 51 3.81 -8.55 -16.95
C LEU A 51 3.09 -9.88 -16.67
N THR A 52 2.64 -10.12 -15.44
CA THR A 52 1.92 -11.37 -15.10
C THR A 52 0.59 -11.44 -15.83
N GLY A 53 -0.18 -10.36 -15.86
CA GLY A 53 -1.44 -10.25 -16.58
C GLY A 53 -1.27 -10.49 -18.08
N ARG A 54 -0.22 -9.94 -18.69
CA ARG A 54 0.12 -10.20 -20.10
C ARG A 54 0.42 -11.68 -20.33
N GLY A 55 1.19 -12.31 -19.45
CA GLY A 55 1.48 -13.74 -19.51
C GLY A 55 0.24 -14.61 -19.39
N LYS A 56 -0.68 -14.25 -18.47
CA LYS A 56 -1.97 -14.92 -18.28
C LYS A 56 -2.89 -14.78 -19.48
N LEU A 57 -2.93 -13.60 -20.12
CA LEU A 57 -3.70 -13.40 -21.34
C LEU A 57 -3.11 -14.16 -22.53
N ALA A 58 -1.79 -14.23 -22.63
CA ALA A 58 -1.11 -14.99 -23.69
C ALA A 58 -1.29 -16.51 -23.55
N ASN A 59 -1.34 -17.02 -22.32
CA ASN A 59 -1.49 -18.45 -22.02
C ASN A 59 -2.79 -18.71 -21.24
N PHE A 60 -3.91 -18.20 -21.77
CA PHE A 60 -5.18 -18.15 -21.05
C PHE A 60 -5.67 -19.54 -20.63
N GLU A 61 -5.69 -20.51 -21.55
CA GLU A 61 -6.14 -21.88 -21.27
C GLU A 61 -5.32 -22.55 -20.16
N THR A 62 -3.99 -22.38 -20.20
CA THR A 62 -3.10 -22.89 -19.14
C THR A 62 -3.43 -22.28 -17.78
N PHE A 63 -3.75 -20.98 -17.75
CA PHE A 63 -4.13 -20.32 -16.51
C PHE A 63 -5.51 -20.79 -16.01
N VAL A 64 -6.47 -21.05 -16.90
CA VAL A 64 -7.77 -21.65 -16.55
C VAL A 64 -7.57 -23.03 -15.94
N SER A 65 -6.77 -23.90 -16.57
CA SER A 65 -6.45 -25.23 -16.03
C SER A 65 -5.80 -25.14 -14.65
N PHE A 66 -4.81 -24.24 -14.49
CA PHE A 66 -4.17 -23.99 -13.20
C PHE A 66 -5.18 -23.60 -12.11
N LEU A 67 -6.10 -22.67 -12.39
CA LEU A 67 -7.14 -22.28 -11.42
C LEU A 67 -8.07 -23.45 -11.08
N GLY A 68 -8.36 -24.32 -12.05
CA GLY A 68 -9.13 -25.55 -11.83
C GLY A 68 -8.42 -26.52 -10.90
N GLU A 69 -7.13 -26.77 -11.10
CA GLU A 69 -6.30 -27.63 -10.24
C GLU A 69 -6.19 -27.10 -8.80
N GLN A 70 -6.15 -25.77 -8.66
CA GLN A 70 -6.16 -25.10 -7.36
C GLN A 70 -7.53 -25.10 -6.67
N GLY A 71 -8.58 -25.62 -7.31
CA GLY A 71 -9.92 -25.70 -6.75
C GLY A 71 -10.67 -24.36 -6.70
N VAL A 72 -10.29 -23.39 -7.55
CA VAL A 72 -10.98 -22.09 -7.63
C VAL A 72 -12.34 -22.29 -8.31
N PRO A 73 -13.46 -21.81 -7.72
CA PRO A 73 -14.78 -21.94 -8.32
C PRO A 73 -14.86 -21.15 -9.63
N TRP A 74 -15.55 -21.67 -10.65
CA TRP A 74 -15.66 -21.03 -11.98
C TRP A 74 -14.31 -20.53 -12.53
N PRO A 75 -13.35 -21.43 -12.80
CA PRO A 75 -11.97 -21.07 -13.14
C PRO A 75 -11.87 -20.20 -14.40
N GLU A 76 -12.70 -20.45 -15.41
CA GLU A 76 -12.72 -19.67 -16.65
C GLU A 76 -13.16 -18.21 -16.42
N MET A 77 -14.25 -18.01 -15.67
CA MET A 77 -14.73 -16.67 -15.31
C MET A 77 -13.68 -15.92 -14.48
N ASN A 78 -13.10 -16.58 -13.49
CA ASN A 78 -12.05 -15.99 -12.66
C ASN A 78 -10.79 -15.68 -13.48
N ALA A 79 -10.40 -16.54 -14.41
CA ALA A 79 -9.26 -16.28 -15.29
C ALA A 79 -9.48 -15.00 -16.11
N HIS A 80 -10.67 -14.82 -16.70
CA HIS A 80 -10.99 -13.61 -17.45
C HIS A 80 -10.91 -12.34 -16.60
N VAL A 81 -11.47 -12.37 -15.39
CA VAL A 81 -11.46 -11.23 -14.48
C VAL A 81 -10.03 -10.92 -14.02
N VAL A 82 -9.32 -11.92 -13.49
CA VAL A 82 -7.98 -11.75 -12.94
C VAL A 82 -6.97 -11.33 -14.01
N ALA A 83 -6.93 -12.01 -15.16
CA ALA A 83 -5.94 -11.70 -16.19
C ALA A 83 -6.10 -10.27 -16.74
N ARG A 84 -7.34 -9.83 -16.98
CA ARG A 84 -7.63 -8.47 -17.44
C ARG A 84 -7.36 -7.43 -16.36
N LEU A 85 -7.75 -7.72 -15.12
CA LEU A 85 -7.52 -6.83 -13.98
C LEU A 85 -6.02 -6.63 -13.71
N GLU A 86 -5.22 -7.70 -13.77
CA GLU A 86 -3.77 -7.60 -13.62
C GLU A 86 -3.13 -6.81 -14.77
N TYR A 87 -3.54 -7.10 -16.01
CA TYR A 87 -2.98 -6.43 -17.18
C TYR A 87 -3.29 -4.93 -17.20
N TYR A 88 -4.58 -4.57 -17.22
CA TYR A 88 -4.99 -3.16 -17.29
C TYR A 88 -4.80 -2.43 -15.97
N GLY A 89 -5.06 -3.09 -14.85
CA GLY A 89 -4.83 -2.54 -13.53
C GLY A 89 -3.35 -2.27 -13.29
N GLY A 90 -2.45 -3.16 -13.73
CA GLY A 90 -1.01 -2.92 -13.68
C GLY A 90 -0.61 -1.62 -14.40
N MET A 91 -1.09 -1.41 -15.62
CA MET A 91 -0.83 -0.18 -16.39
C MET A 91 -1.38 1.07 -15.71
N LEU A 92 -2.64 1.02 -15.25
CA LEU A 92 -3.28 2.14 -14.55
C LEU A 92 -2.56 2.48 -13.25
N LEU A 93 -2.06 1.47 -12.54
CA LEU A 93 -1.31 1.64 -11.30
C LEU A 93 0.02 2.35 -11.54
N VAL A 94 0.77 1.97 -12.58
CA VAL A 94 2.04 2.64 -12.96
C VAL A 94 1.80 4.12 -13.22
N ILE A 95 0.77 4.44 -14.01
CA ILE A 95 0.43 5.83 -14.35
C ILE A 95 -0.16 6.58 -13.13
N GLY A 96 -0.70 5.85 -12.15
CA GLY A 96 -1.33 6.42 -10.96
C GLY A 96 -2.71 7.00 -11.26
N LEU A 97 -3.51 6.30 -12.05
CA LEU A 97 -4.89 6.64 -12.37
C LEU A 97 -5.85 5.67 -11.67
N LEU A 98 -6.87 6.22 -11.00
CA LEU A 98 -7.84 5.48 -10.17
C LEU A 98 -7.14 4.55 -9.16
N THR A 99 -6.02 5.01 -8.60
CA THR A 99 -5.04 4.19 -7.87
C THR A 99 -5.69 3.40 -6.74
N ARG A 100 -6.60 4.03 -5.97
CA ARG A 100 -7.28 3.35 -4.86
C ARG A 100 -8.19 2.22 -5.34
N LEU A 101 -8.94 2.43 -6.41
CA LEU A 101 -9.85 1.43 -6.97
C LEU A 101 -9.08 0.29 -7.62
N VAL A 102 -8.06 0.63 -8.40
CA VAL A 102 -7.19 -0.35 -9.07
C VAL A 102 -6.42 -1.18 -8.03
N ALA A 103 -5.83 -0.53 -7.02
CA ALA A 103 -5.13 -1.23 -5.95
C ALA A 103 -6.05 -2.15 -5.14
N LEU A 104 -7.30 -1.74 -4.91
CA LEU A 104 -8.30 -2.58 -4.25
C LEU A 104 -8.65 -3.82 -5.08
N GLY A 105 -8.84 -3.66 -6.39
CA GLY A 105 -9.06 -4.78 -7.30
C GLY A 105 -7.89 -5.76 -7.31
N LEU A 106 -6.66 -5.24 -7.49
CA LEU A 106 -5.44 -6.05 -7.47
C LEU A 106 -5.24 -6.72 -6.10
N ALA A 107 -5.56 -6.05 -4.99
CA ALA A 107 -5.50 -6.63 -3.65
C ALA A 107 -6.46 -7.81 -3.51
N GLY A 108 -7.64 -7.74 -4.13
CA GLY A 108 -8.57 -8.88 -4.22
C GLY A 108 -7.93 -10.11 -4.88
N THR A 109 -7.18 -9.92 -5.97
CA THR A 109 -6.48 -11.03 -6.64
C THR A 109 -5.40 -11.67 -5.76
N MET A 110 -4.65 -10.84 -5.01
CA MET A 110 -3.64 -11.32 -4.07
C MET A 110 -4.25 -12.01 -2.86
N LEU A 111 -5.42 -11.56 -2.40
CA LEU A 111 -6.14 -12.21 -1.32
C LEU A 111 -6.61 -13.62 -1.73
N VAL A 112 -7.17 -13.76 -2.93
CA VAL A 112 -7.56 -15.08 -3.47
C VAL A 112 -6.34 -15.97 -3.60
N ALA A 113 -5.24 -15.47 -4.18
CA ALA A 113 -3.99 -16.22 -4.31
C ALA A 113 -3.44 -16.68 -2.95
N LEU A 114 -3.46 -15.80 -1.94
CA LEU A 114 -3.01 -16.11 -0.58
C LEU A 114 -3.86 -17.20 0.09
N VAL A 115 -5.18 -17.18 -0.14
CA VAL A 115 -6.11 -18.22 0.35
C VAL A 115 -5.86 -19.56 -0.35
N THR A 116 -5.54 -19.54 -1.64
CA THR A 116 -5.17 -20.72 -2.42
C THR A 116 -3.88 -21.36 -1.89
N GLU A 117 -2.85 -20.55 -1.62
CA GLU A 117 -1.55 -21.02 -1.10
C GLU A 117 -1.46 -21.04 0.44
N ARG A 118 -2.60 -21.07 1.15
CA ARG A 118 -2.67 -20.92 2.62
C ARG A 118 -1.73 -21.84 3.41
N LYS A 119 -1.45 -23.04 2.92
CA LYS A 119 -0.56 -24.01 3.59
C LYS A 119 0.87 -23.49 3.60
N GLN A 120 1.35 -23.06 2.44
CA GLN A 120 2.67 -22.46 2.26
C GLN A 120 2.79 -21.17 3.07
N PHE A 121 1.72 -20.35 3.10
CA PHE A 121 1.69 -19.18 3.96
C PHE A 121 1.85 -19.55 5.44
N LEU A 122 1.08 -20.51 5.97
CA LEU A 122 1.20 -20.94 7.37
C LEU A 122 2.58 -21.53 7.70
N GLU A 123 3.18 -22.26 6.74
CA GLU A 123 4.52 -22.80 6.88
C GLU A 123 5.58 -21.71 6.90
N SER A 124 5.41 -20.64 6.13
CA SER A 124 6.33 -19.49 6.11
C SER A 124 6.43 -18.75 7.45
N TRP A 125 5.43 -18.91 8.33
CA TRP A 125 5.43 -18.36 9.68
C TRP A 125 6.03 -19.29 10.73
N ARG A 126 6.38 -20.52 10.35
CA ARG A 126 7.08 -21.43 11.26
C ARG A 126 8.52 -20.97 11.38
N PHE A 127 9.07 -21.06 12.59
CA PHE A 127 10.49 -20.78 12.87
C PHE A 127 11.42 -21.90 12.36
N SER A 128 11.14 -22.47 11.17
CA SER A 128 12.00 -23.47 10.51
C SER A 128 13.16 -22.83 9.73
N GLY A 129 13.03 -21.55 9.33
CA GLY A 129 14.10 -20.79 8.68
C GLY A 129 14.32 -21.07 7.19
N GLU A 130 13.55 -22.00 6.60
CA GLU A 130 13.68 -22.39 5.18
C GLU A 130 12.86 -21.52 4.22
N VAL A 131 11.69 -21.05 4.67
CA VAL A 131 10.79 -20.18 3.91
C VAL A 131 10.24 -19.14 4.87
N GLY A 132 10.36 -17.86 4.56
CA GLY A 132 9.85 -16.76 5.36
C GLY A 132 8.59 -16.13 4.76
N PRO A 133 7.83 -15.30 5.50
CA PRO A 133 6.62 -14.66 4.98
C PRO A 133 6.88 -13.74 3.78
N THR A 134 8.12 -13.26 3.63
CA THR A 134 8.56 -12.44 2.50
C THR A 134 8.66 -13.21 1.19
N ASP A 135 8.78 -14.54 1.24
CA ASP A 135 8.85 -15.40 0.05
C ASP A 135 7.46 -15.65 -0.55
N ILE A 136 6.40 -15.32 0.21
CA ILE A 136 5.02 -15.39 -0.24
C ILE A 136 4.67 -14.08 -0.96
N ALA A 137 4.90 -14.06 -2.27
CA ALA A 137 4.70 -12.87 -3.10
C ALA A 137 3.29 -12.26 -2.93
N SER A 138 2.24 -13.09 -2.88
CA SER A 138 0.86 -12.65 -2.70
C SER A 138 0.66 -11.88 -1.38
N PHE A 139 1.35 -12.29 -0.30
CA PHE A 139 1.28 -11.62 0.98
C PHE A 139 1.97 -10.26 0.96
N VAL A 140 3.19 -10.20 0.43
CA VAL A 140 3.95 -8.94 0.32
C VAL A 140 3.19 -7.94 -0.56
N PHE A 141 2.67 -8.40 -1.71
CA PHE A 141 1.94 -7.55 -2.63
C PHE A 141 0.62 -7.08 -2.02
N LEU A 142 -0.09 -7.95 -1.29
CA LEU A 142 -1.32 -7.59 -0.58
C LEU A 142 -1.08 -6.46 0.43
N ILE A 143 -0.01 -6.52 1.23
CA ILE A 143 0.32 -5.46 2.20
C ILE A 143 0.61 -4.14 1.49
N LEU A 144 1.42 -4.17 0.43
CA LEU A 144 1.80 -2.97 -0.31
C LEU A 144 0.60 -2.33 -1.03
N LEU A 145 -0.30 -3.15 -1.59
CA LEU A 145 -1.55 -2.68 -2.18
C LEU A 145 -2.50 -2.13 -1.13
N ALA A 146 -2.65 -2.81 0.02
CA ALA A 146 -3.47 -2.33 1.14
C ALA A 146 -2.96 -0.97 1.64
N TRP A 147 -1.65 -0.81 1.76
CA TRP A 147 -1.03 0.48 2.08
C TRP A 147 -1.38 1.54 1.03
N LEU A 148 -1.32 1.21 -0.27
CA LEU A 148 -1.66 2.14 -1.34
C LEU A 148 -3.16 2.50 -1.37
N VAL A 149 -4.05 1.58 -0.99
CA VAL A 149 -5.49 1.85 -0.82
C VAL A 149 -5.73 2.86 0.31
N LEU A 150 -5.04 2.69 1.44
CA LEU A 150 -5.22 3.53 2.63
C LEU A 150 -4.58 4.93 2.47
N TYR A 151 -3.32 4.97 2.06
CA TYR A 151 -2.53 6.20 1.98
C TYR A 151 -2.66 6.90 0.61
N GLY A 152 -3.11 6.19 -0.41
CA GLY A 152 -3.37 6.73 -1.74
C GLY A 152 -2.13 6.84 -2.64
N PRO A 153 -2.29 7.51 -3.80
CA PRO A 153 -1.30 7.49 -4.88
C PRO A 153 -0.04 8.32 -4.66
N GLY A 154 -0.04 9.21 -3.67
CA GLY A 154 1.01 10.22 -3.50
C GLY A 154 0.92 11.37 -4.52
N VAL A 155 1.78 12.38 -4.34
CA VAL A 155 1.72 13.66 -5.07
C VAL A 155 2.11 13.56 -6.54
N VAL A 156 2.87 12.53 -6.93
CA VAL A 156 3.31 12.30 -8.32
C VAL A 156 2.41 11.25 -8.98
N SER A 157 1.16 11.60 -9.27
CA SER A 157 0.18 10.69 -9.88
C SER A 157 -0.81 11.44 -10.77
N LEU A 158 -1.42 10.74 -11.74
CA LEU A 158 -2.53 11.33 -12.51
C LEU A 158 -3.73 11.65 -11.64
N ASP A 159 -3.99 10.86 -10.59
CA ASP A 159 -5.01 11.16 -9.59
C ASP A 159 -4.77 12.54 -8.93
N ALA A 160 -3.52 12.85 -8.56
CA ALA A 160 -3.16 14.15 -8.01
C ALA A 160 -3.30 15.28 -9.03
N LEU A 161 -2.97 15.03 -10.31
CA LEU A 161 -3.14 16.00 -11.39
C LEU A 161 -4.62 16.28 -11.69
N LEU A 162 -5.46 15.23 -11.71
CA LEU A 162 -6.90 15.34 -11.91
C LEU A 162 -7.57 16.06 -10.74
N ALA A 163 -7.19 15.74 -9.49
CA ALA A 163 -7.71 16.42 -8.30
C ALA A 163 -7.38 17.92 -8.29
N ARG A 164 -6.19 18.29 -8.79
CA ARG A 164 -5.80 19.70 -8.99
C ARG A 164 -6.62 20.37 -10.09
N GLY A 165 -6.81 19.71 -11.23
CA GLY A 165 -7.60 20.23 -12.35
C GLY A 165 -9.09 20.40 -12.02
N LEU A 166 -9.65 19.54 -11.16
CA LEU A 166 -11.04 19.61 -10.70
C LEU A 166 -11.27 20.55 -9.51
N GLY A 167 -10.23 21.24 -9.03
CA GLY A 167 -10.35 22.16 -7.88
C GLY A 167 -10.65 21.45 -6.55
N LEU A 168 -10.53 20.13 -6.48
CA LEU A 168 -10.79 19.32 -5.28
C LEU A 168 -9.66 19.42 -4.24
N GLY A 169 -8.54 20.08 -4.58
CA GLY A 169 -7.44 20.40 -3.66
C GLY A 169 -7.76 21.55 -2.69
N GLY A 170 -8.95 21.52 -2.08
CA GLY A 170 -9.49 22.60 -1.25
C GLY A 170 -8.66 22.88 0.01
N LYS A 171 -7.91 23.98 -0.03
CA LYS A 171 -7.90 25.07 0.96
C LYS A 171 -8.15 24.69 2.43
N THR A 172 -7.18 24.07 3.10
CA THR A 172 -7.12 24.06 4.57
C THR A 172 -6.24 25.21 5.05
N ASP A 173 -6.74 26.44 5.13
CA ASP A 173 -6.02 27.53 5.85
C ASP A 173 -6.86 28.72 6.37
N ASP A 174 -8.17 28.84 6.11
CA ASP A 174 -8.92 30.08 6.48
C ASP A 174 -9.81 30.02 7.75
N ALA A 175 -9.82 28.93 8.53
CA ALA A 175 -10.77 28.79 9.66
C ALA A 175 -10.16 28.77 11.08
N ALA A 176 -8.87 29.07 11.25
CA ALA A 176 -8.23 29.03 12.57
C ALA A 176 -7.21 30.15 12.81
N SER A 177 -7.60 31.41 12.61
CA SER A 177 -6.98 32.53 13.32
C SER A 177 -8.01 33.21 14.21
N PRO A 178 -7.97 33.04 15.54
CA PRO A 178 -8.62 33.98 16.43
C PRO A 178 -7.90 35.32 16.27
N ARG A 179 -8.60 36.35 15.78
CA ARG A 179 -8.07 37.73 15.83
C ARG A 179 -7.70 38.05 17.28
N PRO A 180 -6.52 38.63 17.56
CA PRO A 180 -6.25 39.13 18.90
C PRO A 180 -7.24 40.25 19.20
N ALA A 181 -8.00 40.10 20.29
CA ALA A 181 -8.85 41.17 20.81
C ALA A 181 -7.95 42.34 21.23
N ALA A 182 -8.27 43.52 20.71
CA ALA A 182 -7.75 44.81 21.14
C ALA A 182 -8.26 45.17 22.54
#